data_AF-A0A2N1RXN1-F1
#
_entry.id   AF-A0A2N1RXN1-F1
#
_cell.length_a   1.000
_cell.length_b   1.000
_cell.length_c   1.000
_cell.angle_alpha   90.00
_cell.angle_beta   90.00
_cell.angle_gamma   90.00
#
_symmetry.space_group_name_H-M   'P 1'
#
loop_
_entity.id
_entity.type
_entity.pdbx_description
1 polymer ?
#
loop_
_entity_poly.entity_id
_entity_poly.type
_entity_poly.pdbx_seq_one_letter_code
_entity_poly.pdbx_strand_id
1 'polypeptide(L)'
;MKNKRIRLFIVSISIFMMSAVNIYAQQAFDQYGFSNRAFLIQSALEAGKSGYGFWDVPGTARKTDGNLKGTKWMEMGVYQREQGDPDDRLFSFSPGQNSAAGKYFIRFAREMNWGVNYIPGNGKIEARSGIDAFELKNIGGDKWKIYVKPGYVMCVDNNSAKNGSKIVVKPDHNGNDAVWVFYDLATLKSFIPASTRSSSSTNSSYKGVLKDSISYKTPGTQYFQMADGEKFKNENANGELQAYLNDMKTSDQWAAILNLVKAVKDNKDVEARRSMYKAISEAEVKAGSNFAENLLKGKFVEQINDVARSEKDSTAKGYITVTAEKIN
;
A
#
# COMPACT_ATOMS: atom_id res chain seq x y z
N MET A 1 -45.08 35.87 -35.90
CA MET A 1 -43.89 36.03 -35.03
C MET A 1 -43.83 35.07 -33.83
N LYS A 2 -44.94 34.52 -33.30
CA LYS A 2 -44.91 33.65 -32.10
C LYS A 2 -44.20 32.29 -32.28
N ASN A 3 -44.18 31.68 -33.47
CA ASN A 3 -43.59 30.36 -33.68
C ASN A 3 -42.05 30.32 -33.80
N LYS A 4 -41.37 31.44 -34.05
CA LYS A 4 -39.89 31.48 -34.13
C LYS A 4 -39.23 31.47 -32.75
N ARG A 5 -39.88 32.01 -31.71
CA ARG A 5 -39.33 32.06 -30.35
C ARG A 5 -39.37 30.70 -29.63
N ILE A 6 -40.35 29.85 -29.93
CA ILE A 6 -40.48 28.50 -29.35
C ILE A 6 -39.41 27.54 -29.91
N ARG A 7 -39.09 27.63 -31.21
CA ARG A 7 -38.03 26.80 -31.82
C ARG A 7 -36.63 27.15 -31.27
N LEU A 8 -36.36 28.42 -30.99
CA LEU A 8 -35.09 28.84 -30.40
C LEU A 8 -34.93 28.33 -28.96
N PHE A 9 -36.02 28.25 -28.19
CA PHE A 9 -36.00 27.77 -26.81
C PHE A 9 -35.78 26.24 -26.72
N ILE A 10 -36.34 25.46 -27.64
CA ILE A 10 -36.15 23.99 -27.71
C ILE A 10 -34.70 23.64 -28.10
N VAL A 11 -34.08 24.40 -29.02
CA VAL A 11 -32.67 24.19 -29.40
C VAL A 11 -31.73 24.49 -28.23
N SER A 12 -32.01 25.51 -27.41
CA SER A 12 -31.20 25.83 -26.23
C SER A 12 -31.28 24.78 -25.13
N ILE A 13 -32.45 24.16 -24.90
CA ILE A 13 -32.60 23.08 -23.91
C ILE A 13 -31.89 21.80 -24.38
N SER A 14 -31.92 21.49 -25.68
CA SER A 14 -31.19 20.35 -26.24
C SER A 14 -29.66 20.53 -26.17
N ILE A 15 -29.14 21.75 -26.31
CA ILE A 15 -27.71 22.04 -26.16
C ILE A 15 -27.28 21.97 -24.68
N PHE A 16 -28.15 22.30 -23.73
CA PHE A 16 -27.85 22.20 -22.29
C PHE A 16 -27.99 20.77 -21.73
N MET A 17 -28.78 19.91 -22.38
CA MET A 17 -28.91 18.49 -22.00
C MET A 17 -27.76 17.60 -22.52
N MET A 18 -26.99 18.06 -23.52
CA MET A 18 -25.80 17.34 -24.00
C MET A 18 -24.49 17.72 -23.29
N SER A 19 -24.48 18.74 -22.42
CA SER A 19 -23.30 19.08 -21.61
C SER A 19 -23.26 18.37 -20.25
N ALA A 20 -24.30 17.60 -19.91
CA ALA A 20 -24.37 16.78 -18.70
C ALA A 20 -24.00 15.30 -18.93
N VAL A 21 -23.29 14.98 -20.02
CA VAL A 21 -22.61 13.68 -20.14
C VAL A 21 -21.49 13.69 -19.10
N ASN A 22 -21.85 13.14 -17.94
CA ASN A 22 -21.01 12.89 -16.79
C ASN A 22 -19.55 12.63 -17.19
N ILE A 23 -18.71 13.65 -17.07
CA ILE A 23 -17.28 13.48 -16.90
C ILE A 23 -17.11 12.93 -15.48
N TYR A 24 -17.50 11.67 -15.26
CA TYR A 24 -16.92 10.90 -14.18
C TYR A 24 -15.45 10.75 -14.57
N ALA A 25 -14.63 11.69 -14.11
CA ALA A 25 -13.19 11.49 -14.11
C ALA A 25 -12.98 10.12 -13.49
N GLN A 26 -12.54 9.14 -14.29
CA GLN A 26 -12.36 7.78 -13.81
C GLN A 26 -11.38 7.88 -12.65
N GLN A 27 -11.91 7.65 -11.45
CA GLN A 27 -11.11 7.74 -10.24
C GLN A 27 -10.01 6.69 -10.39
N ALA A 28 -8.76 7.15 -10.35
CA ALA A 28 -7.61 6.28 -10.55
C ALA A 28 -7.65 5.18 -9.48
N PHE A 29 -7.71 3.93 -9.94
CA PHE A 29 -7.83 2.77 -9.07
C PHE A 29 -6.44 2.26 -8.68
N ASP A 30 -6.24 2.06 -7.38
CA ASP A 30 -5.05 1.39 -6.84
C ASP A 30 -5.13 -0.11 -7.12
N GLN A 31 -4.73 -0.47 -8.34
CA GLN A 31 -4.72 -1.85 -8.82
C GLN A 31 -3.97 -2.81 -7.89
N TYR A 32 -2.88 -2.36 -7.28
CA TYR A 32 -2.00 -3.26 -6.52
C TYR A 32 -2.26 -3.24 -5.01
N GLY A 33 -3.08 -2.31 -4.51
CA GLY A 33 -3.36 -2.17 -3.08
C GLY A 33 -2.20 -1.55 -2.31
N PHE A 34 -1.44 -0.65 -2.93
CA PHE A 34 -0.39 0.12 -2.25
C PHE A 34 -0.96 1.02 -1.16
N SER A 35 -2.12 1.63 -1.39
CA SER A 35 -2.84 2.51 -0.46
C SER A 35 -1.92 3.61 0.10
N ASN A 36 -2.13 4.05 1.34
CA ASN A 36 -1.30 5.04 2.02
C ASN A 36 -0.07 4.42 2.72
N ARG A 37 0.49 3.33 2.18
CA ARG A 37 1.67 2.67 2.77
C ARG A 37 2.95 3.40 2.40
N ALA A 38 3.96 3.26 3.25
CA ALA A 38 5.31 3.74 3.02
C ALA A 38 6.25 2.56 2.78
N PHE A 39 7.13 2.69 1.79
CA PHE A 39 8.00 1.62 1.33
C PHE A 39 9.46 2.07 1.31
N LEU A 40 10.36 1.14 1.60
CA LEU A 40 11.74 1.20 1.11
C LEU A 40 11.79 0.52 -0.26
N ILE A 41 12.54 1.06 -1.21
CA ILE A 41 12.72 0.45 -2.54
C ILE A 41 14.17 -0.02 -2.64
N GLN A 42 14.39 -1.33 -2.83
CA GLN A 42 15.72 -1.93 -2.96
C GLN A 42 15.88 -2.60 -4.33
N SER A 43 17.07 -2.48 -4.93
CA SER A 43 17.43 -3.26 -6.11
C SER A 43 17.48 -4.76 -5.81
N ALA A 44 16.95 -5.57 -6.73
CA ALA A 44 17.04 -7.03 -6.65
C ALA A 44 18.47 -7.58 -6.77
N LEU A 45 19.45 -6.73 -7.11
CA LEU A 45 20.87 -7.08 -6.98
C LEU A 45 21.22 -7.50 -5.55
N GLU A 46 20.68 -6.79 -4.56
CA GLU A 46 21.03 -6.92 -3.14
C GLU A 46 19.87 -7.32 -2.22
N ALA A 47 18.64 -7.35 -2.74
CA ALA A 47 17.45 -7.75 -1.98
C ALA A 47 17.66 -9.10 -1.29
N GLY A 48 17.53 -9.11 0.04
CA GLY A 48 17.75 -10.28 0.89
C GLY A 48 19.21 -10.72 1.06
N LYS A 49 20.18 -10.04 0.44
CA LYS A 49 21.61 -10.38 0.51
C LYS A 49 22.40 -9.41 1.39
N SER A 50 22.13 -8.12 1.26
CA SER A 50 22.86 -7.09 2.00
C SER A 50 21.99 -5.85 2.26
N GLY A 51 22.56 -4.90 3.01
CA GLY A 51 21.95 -3.60 3.24
C GLY A 51 22.13 -2.59 2.09
N TYR A 52 22.70 -2.97 0.95
CA TYR A 52 22.96 -2.07 -0.19
C TYR A 52 21.79 -1.98 -1.16
N GLY A 53 21.84 -1.06 -2.12
CA GLY A 53 20.88 -1.02 -3.22
C GLY A 53 19.56 -0.31 -2.93
N PHE A 54 19.43 0.43 -1.81
CA PHE A 54 18.22 1.19 -1.48
C PHE A 54 18.19 2.52 -2.20
N TRP A 55 17.04 2.88 -2.78
CA TRP A 55 16.83 4.22 -3.36
C TRP A 55 17.07 5.31 -2.32
N ASP A 56 17.79 6.34 -2.72
CA ASP A 56 18.08 7.50 -1.88
C ASP A 56 18.35 8.75 -2.71
N VAL A 57 18.28 9.89 -2.04
CA VAL A 57 18.73 11.18 -2.53
C VAL A 57 20.09 11.50 -1.90
N PRO A 58 21.15 11.74 -2.70
CA PRO A 58 22.47 12.04 -2.15
C PRO A 58 22.46 13.29 -1.29
N GLY A 59 23.10 13.23 -0.12
CA GLY A 59 23.38 14.39 0.71
C GLY A 59 23.79 14.04 2.13
N THR A 60 23.96 15.07 2.97
CA THR A 60 24.28 14.89 4.39
C THR A 60 22.98 14.81 5.17
N ALA A 61 22.79 13.74 5.93
CA ALA A 61 21.61 13.55 6.76
C ALA A 61 21.34 14.80 7.61
N ARG A 62 20.08 15.25 7.63
CA ARG A 62 19.65 16.44 8.34
C ARG A 62 18.71 16.04 9.47
N LYS A 63 18.62 16.90 10.48
CA LYS A 63 17.71 16.65 11.62
C LYS A 63 16.23 16.76 11.23
N THR A 64 15.90 17.48 10.16
CA THR A 64 14.53 17.65 9.67
C THR A 64 14.50 17.68 8.13
N ASP A 65 13.52 16.99 7.56
CA ASP A 65 13.07 17.07 6.16
C ASP A 65 14.08 16.56 5.10
N GLY A 66 14.99 15.68 5.51
CA GLY A 66 15.93 15.04 4.60
C GLY A 66 16.81 16.00 3.78
N ASN A 67 17.26 15.54 2.61
CA ASN A 67 17.97 16.38 1.64
C ASN A 67 17.02 17.14 0.70
N LEU A 68 15.70 16.95 0.81
CA LEU A 68 14.64 17.50 -0.05
C LEU A 68 14.31 18.99 0.18
N LYS A 69 15.33 19.86 0.23
CA LYS A 69 15.14 21.31 0.39
C LYS A 69 15.68 22.13 -0.78
N GLY A 70 14.93 23.18 -1.13
CA GLY A 70 15.29 24.16 -2.17
C GLY A 70 14.72 23.81 -3.55
N THR A 71 15.08 24.61 -4.56
CA THR A 71 14.64 24.42 -5.95
C THR A 71 15.57 23.53 -6.76
N LYS A 72 16.64 23.02 -6.14
CA LYS A 72 17.67 22.24 -6.83
C LYS A 72 17.23 20.80 -6.98
N TRP A 73 17.24 20.32 -8.22
CA TRP A 73 16.96 18.94 -8.55
C TRP A 73 18.11 18.03 -8.11
N MET A 74 17.77 16.83 -7.66
CA MET A 74 18.75 15.90 -7.11
C MET A 74 18.65 14.55 -7.79
N GLU A 75 19.74 14.16 -8.44
CA GLU A 75 19.85 12.86 -9.10
C GLU A 75 19.84 11.74 -8.08
N MET A 76 18.89 10.82 -8.23
CA MET A 76 18.71 9.69 -7.32
C MET A 76 19.76 8.61 -7.58
N GLY A 77 20.06 7.85 -6.53
CA GLY A 77 20.96 6.72 -6.60
C GLY A 77 20.55 5.61 -5.66
N VAL A 78 21.38 4.57 -5.60
CA VAL A 78 21.27 3.51 -4.62
C VAL A 78 22.37 3.58 -3.58
N TYR A 79 22.01 3.29 -2.34
CA TYR A 79 22.88 3.41 -1.17
C TYR A 79 22.62 2.29 -0.17
N GLN A 80 23.53 2.18 0.79
CA GLN A 80 23.37 1.32 1.95
C GLN A 80 22.31 1.89 2.90
N ARG A 81 21.42 1.03 3.42
CA ARG A 81 20.27 1.34 4.30
C ARG A 81 20.59 2.22 5.50
N GLU A 82 21.79 2.12 6.05
CA GLU A 82 22.21 2.91 7.23
C GLU A 82 23.01 4.17 6.85
N GLN A 83 23.37 4.33 5.58
CA GLN A 83 24.21 5.44 5.09
C GLN A 83 23.41 6.40 4.22
N GLY A 84 22.60 7.25 4.86
CA GLY A 84 21.79 8.30 4.24
C GLY A 84 20.75 8.84 5.20
N ASP A 85 19.92 9.76 4.75
CA ASP A 85 18.83 10.25 5.58
C ASP A 85 17.67 9.24 5.54
N PRO A 86 17.16 8.75 6.69
CA PRO A 86 16.04 7.83 6.70
C PRO A 86 14.77 8.41 6.04
N ASP A 87 14.60 9.74 6.02
CA ASP A 87 13.42 10.38 5.46
C ASP A 87 13.45 10.42 3.92
N ASP A 88 14.63 10.46 3.31
CA ASP A 88 14.84 10.46 1.85
C ASP A 88 14.56 9.09 1.20
N ARG A 89 14.27 8.06 2.00
CA ARG A 89 14.19 6.66 1.54
C ARG A 89 12.80 6.08 1.62
N LEU A 90 11.85 6.84 2.16
CA LEU A 90 10.49 6.40 2.32
C LEU A 90 9.68 6.86 1.14
N PHE A 91 9.10 5.91 0.41
CA PHE A 91 8.32 6.18 -0.78
C PHE A 91 6.86 5.75 -0.61
N SER A 92 5.95 6.46 -1.23
CA SER A 92 4.54 6.06 -1.35
C SER A 92 4.12 6.03 -2.81
N PHE A 93 3.16 5.17 -3.13
CA PHE A 93 2.61 5.03 -4.46
C PHE A 93 1.18 5.54 -4.47
N SER A 94 0.88 6.51 -5.32
CA SER A 94 -0.50 6.99 -5.52
C SER A 94 -0.92 6.78 -6.97
N PRO A 95 -2.13 6.26 -7.26
CA PRO A 95 -2.59 6.07 -8.63
C PRO A 95 -2.53 7.36 -9.46
N GLY A 96 -2.03 7.28 -10.68
CA GLY A 96 -1.98 8.44 -11.58
C GLY A 96 -3.38 8.85 -12.03
N GLN A 97 -3.78 10.10 -11.80
CA GLN A 97 -5.06 10.61 -12.32
C GLN A 97 -5.06 10.57 -13.84
N ASN A 98 -6.18 10.11 -14.43
CA ASN A 98 -6.35 9.97 -15.88
C ASN A 98 -5.30 9.08 -16.58
N SER A 99 -4.59 8.25 -15.83
CA SER A 99 -3.57 7.36 -16.36
C SER A 99 -4.16 5.97 -16.63
N ALA A 100 -3.64 5.28 -17.65
CA ALA A 100 -3.98 3.89 -17.89
C ALA A 100 -3.74 3.06 -16.62
N ALA A 101 -4.57 2.02 -16.41
CA ALA A 101 -4.43 1.11 -15.28
C ALA A 101 -2.96 0.65 -15.11
N GLY A 102 -2.48 0.65 -13.86
CA GLY A 102 -1.11 0.26 -13.54
C GLY A 102 -0.09 1.41 -13.49
N LYS A 103 -0.49 2.66 -13.75
CA LYS A 103 0.38 3.83 -13.61
C LYS A 103 0.26 4.51 -12.25
N TYR A 104 1.41 4.80 -11.64
CA TYR A 104 1.52 5.37 -10.30
C TYR A 104 2.52 6.52 -10.26
N PHE A 105 2.16 7.54 -9.49
CA PHE A 105 3.08 8.53 -8.97
C PHE A 105 3.89 7.91 -7.82
N ILE A 106 5.22 8.01 -7.86
CA ILE A 106 6.12 7.60 -6.76
C ILE A 106 6.56 8.86 -6.00
N ARG A 107 6.07 9.02 -4.76
CA ARG A 107 6.30 10.19 -3.90
C ARG A 107 7.24 9.86 -2.77
N PHE A 108 7.89 10.87 -2.20
CA PHE A 108 8.49 10.72 -0.88
C PHE A 108 7.38 10.74 0.17
N ALA A 109 7.33 9.71 1.02
CA ALA A 109 6.20 9.45 1.91
C ALA A 109 6.03 10.54 3.00
N ARG A 110 7.13 11.16 3.41
CA ARG A 110 7.13 12.26 4.40
C ARG A 110 7.10 13.65 3.77
N GLU A 111 7.45 13.76 2.49
CA GLU A 111 7.50 15.02 1.74
C GLU A 111 6.68 14.91 0.46
N MET A 112 5.34 14.98 0.60
CA MET A 112 4.41 14.70 -0.49
C MET A 112 4.50 15.67 -1.68
N ASN A 113 5.14 16.83 -1.48
CA ASN A 113 5.41 17.82 -2.53
C ASN A 113 6.57 17.39 -3.44
N TRP A 114 7.37 16.41 -3.01
CA TRP A 114 8.46 15.85 -3.79
C TRP A 114 8.09 14.49 -4.39
N GLY A 115 8.55 14.28 -5.61
CA GLY A 115 8.31 13.06 -6.36
C GLY A 115 9.55 12.61 -7.13
N VAL A 116 9.47 11.38 -7.58
CA VAL A 116 10.42 10.80 -8.53
C VAL A 116 10.02 11.28 -9.93
N ASN A 117 10.99 11.79 -10.68
CA ASN A 117 10.78 12.33 -12.02
C ASN A 117 11.81 11.73 -12.98
N TYR A 118 11.37 11.47 -14.20
CA TYR A 118 12.24 11.09 -15.30
C TYR A 118 12.60 12.33 -16.11
N ILE A 119 13.88 12.49 -16.45
CA ILE A 119 14.34 13.66 -17.19
C ILE A 119 14.54 13.29 -18.66
N PRO A 120 13.66 13.76 -19.57
CA PRO A 120 13.81 13.49 -20.99
C PRO A 120 15.15 13.99 -21.52
N GLY A 121 15.77 13.20 -22.40
CA GLY A 121 17.01 13.55 -23.09
C GLY A 121 18.27 12.98 -22.44
N ASN A 122 18.38 12.95 -21.11
CA ASN A 122 19.58 12.44 -20.43
C ASN A 122 19.39 11.11 -19.69
N GLY A 123 18.16 10.58 -19.62
CA GLY A 123 17.92 9.25 -19.06
C GLY A 123 17.92 9.19 -17.52
N LYS A 124 18.02 10.34 -16.85
CA LYS A 124 18.20 10.41 -15.39
C LYS A 124 16.88 10.30 -14.64
N ILE A 125 16.98 9.79 -13.42
CA ILE A 125 15.91 9.82 -12.42
C ILE A 125 16.29 10.82 -11.33
N GLU A 126 15.40 11.76 -11.03
CA GLU A 126 15.65 12.83 -10.07
C GLU A 126 14.49 12.99 -9.08
N ALA A 127 14.82 13.44 -7.87
CA ALA A 127 13.87 13.99 -6.92
C ALA A 127 13.57 15.46 -7.28
N ARG A 128 12.28 15.82 -7.43
CA ARG A 128 11.86 17.21 -7.73
C ARG A 128 10.53 17.57 -7.07
N SER A 129 10.26 18.88 -6.97
CA SER A 129 8.92 19.42 -6.70
C SER A 129 8.03 19.24 -7.93
N GLY A 130 7.34 18.11 -8.01
CA GLY A 130 6.65 17.64 -9.21
C GLY A 130 6.70 16.12 -9.28
N ILE A 131 5.86 15.50 -10.11
CA ILE A 131 5.81 14.04 -10.16
C ILE A 131 5.37 13.51 -11.52
N ASP A 132 6.14 12.55 -12.02
CA ASP A 132 5.79 11.75 -13.18
C ASP A 132 5.05 10.48 -12.76
N ALA A 133 4.19 10.00 -13.64
CA ALA A 133 3.53 8.70 -13.47
C ALA A 133 4.35 7.61 -14.19
N PHE A 134 4.61 6.51 -13.48
CA PHE A 134 5.34 5.35 -13.97
C PHE A 134 4.43 4.14 -14.00
N GLU A 135 4.58 3.29 -15.01
CA GLU A 135 3.87 2.00 -15.03
C GLU A 135 4.62 1.00 -14.13
N LEU A 136 3.91 0.47 -13.13
CA LEU A 136 4.43 -0.55 -12.23
C LEU A 136 3.93 -1.91 -12.68
N LYS A 137 4.85 -2.87 -12.83
CA LYS A 137 4.52 -4.24 -13.21
C LYS A 137 5.11 -5.22 -12.21
N ASN A 138 4.25 -5.94 -11.49
CA ASN A 138 4.68 -7.10 -10.72
C ASN A 138 5.06 -8.21 -11.70
N ILE A 139 6.29 -8.70 -11.60
CA ILE A 139 6.82 -9.75 -12.48
C ILE A 139 6.88 -11.11 -11.77
N GLY A 140 6.13 -11.27 -10.68
CA GLY A 140 6.05 -12.48 -9.86
C GLY A 140 6.61 -12.27 -8.46
N GLY A 141 5.92 -12.83 -7.46
CA GLY A 141 6.29 -12.71 -6.05
C GLY A 141 6.40 -11.25 -5.63
N ASP A 142 7.52 -10.89 -5.04
CA ASP A 142 7.83 -9.56 -4.51
C ASP A 142 8.66 -8.69 -5.48
N LYS A 143 8.79 -9.10 -6.74
CA LYS A 143 9.62 -8.45 -7.75
C LYS A 143 8.82 -7.55 -8.68
N TRP A 144 9.38 -6.38 -8.94
CA TRP A 144 8.72 -5.31 -9.69
C TRP A 144 9.64 -4.73 -10.76
N LYS A 145 9.04 -4.34 -11.89
CA LYS A 145 9.65 -3.45 -12.87
C LYS A 145 8.92 -2.10 -12.87
N ILE A 146 9.67 -1.03 -13.09
CA ILE A 146 9.16 0.34 -13.13
C ILE A 146 9.43 0.88 -14.53
N TYR A 147 8.38 1.02 -15.33
CA TYR A 147 8.45 1.47 -16.71
C TYR A 147 8.22 2.98 -16.77
N VAL A 148 9.12 3.67 -17.46
CA VAL A 148 9.02 5.12 -17.71
C VAL A 148 8.21 5.40 -18.97
N LYS A 149 8.38 4.55 -19.98
CA LYS A 149 7.64 4.56 -21.24
C LYS A 149 7.68 3.14 -21.84
N PRO A 150 6.83 2.82 -22.84
CA PRO A 150 6.82 1.50 -23.44
C PRO A 150 8.22 1.03 -23.88
N GLY A 151 8.65 -0.12 -23.37
CA GLY A 151 9.95 -0.72 -23.68
C GLY A 151 11.16 -0.14 -22.93
N TYR A 152 10.96 0.77 -21.97
CA TYR A 152 12.05 1.36 -21.18
C TYR A 152 11.76 1.32 -19.68
N VAL A 153 12.72 0.82 -18.91
CA VAL A 153 12.62 0.57 -17.46
C VAL A 153 13.65 1.37 -16.68
N MET A 154 13.31 1.71 -15.44
CA MET A 154 14.29 2.18 -14.45
C MET A 154 15.17 1.03 -13.98
N CYS A 155 16.47 1.25 -13.94
CA CYS A 155 17.46 0.27 -13.53
C CYS A 155 18.63 0.93 -12.81
N VAL A 156 19.41 0.13 -12.08
CA VAL A 156 20.66 0.57 -11.47
C VAL A 156 21.76 0.61 -12.54
N ASP A 157 22.47 1.72 -12.63
CA ASP A 157 23.52 1.85 -13.64
C ASP A 157 24.70 0.91 -13.36
N ASN A 158 25.32 0.43 -14.45
CA ASN A 158 26.45 -0.50 -14.45
C ASN A 158 26.25 -1.77 -13.60
N ASN A 159 25.00 -2.20 -13.36
CA ASN A 159 24.68 -3.41 -12.61
C ASN A 159 25.38 -3.46 -11.23
N SER A 160 25.49 -2.31 -10.56
CA SER A 160 26.24 -2.13 -9.32
C SER A 160 25.37 -1.51 -8.24
N ALA A 161 25.22 -2.16 -7.09
CA ALA A 161 24.47 -1.63 -5.95
C ALA A 161 25.33 -0.85 -4.94
N LYS A 162 26.56 -0.48 -5.32
CA LYS A 162 27.45 0.35 -4.49
C LYS A 162 26.83 1.72 -4.25
N ASN A 163 27.20 2.35 -3.12
CA ASN A 163 26.75 3.70 -2.79
C ASN A 163 27.01 4.69 -3.91
N GLY A 164 25.98 5.43 -4.30
CA GLY A 164 26.06 6.45 -5.34
C GLY A 164 25.92 5.92 -6.75
N SER A 165 25.77 4.61 -6.95
CA SER A 165 25.35 4.06 -8.24
C SER A 165 24.01 4.66 -8.64
N LYS A 166 23.94 5.18 -9.87
CA LYS A 166 22.83 6.01 -10.34
C LYS A 166 21.63 5.15 -10.74
N ILE A 167 20.44 5.73 -10.62
CA ILE A 167 19.23 5.14 -11.21
C ILE A 167 19.04 5.79 -12.59
N VAL A 168 18.98 4.96 -13.62
CA VAL A 168 18.92 5.39 -15.02
C VAL A 168 17.83 4.65 -15.77
N VAL A 169 17.46 5.15 -16.94
CA VAL A 169 16.49 4.51 -17.84
C VAL A 169 17.20 3.78 -18.97
N LYS A 170 16.91 2.49 -19.13
CA LYS A 170 17.45 1.65 -20.21
C LYS A 170 16.32 0.91 -20.93
N PRO A 171 16.56 0.37 -22.14
CA PRO A 171 15.64 -0.59 -22.75
C PRO A 171 15.30 -1.72 -21.78
N ASP A 172 14.05 -2.20 -21.83
CA ASP A 172 13.59 -3.30 -20.98
C ASP A 172 14.44 -4.56 -21.19
N HIS A 173 14.85 -5.18 -20.09
CA HIS A 173 15.67 -6.38 -20.05
C HIS A 173 15.42 -7.14 -18.73
N ASN A 174 15.89 -8.39 -18.63
CA ASN A 174 15.62 -9.27 -17.49
C ASN A 174 16.75 -9.31 -16.46
N GLY A 175 17.58 -8.26 -16.40
CA GLY A 175 18.65 -8.13 -15.42
C GLY A 175 18.11 -7.76 -14.03
N ASN A 176 18.80 -8.20 -12.98
CA ASN A 176 18.43 -7.86 -11.60
C ASN A 176 18.59 -6.36 -11.29
N ASP A 177 19.40 -5.65 -12.08
CA ASP A 177 19.53 -4.20 -12.02
C ASP A 177 18.25 -3.47 -12.46
N ALA A 178 17.41 -4.08 -13.29
CA ALA A 178 16.10 -3.57 -13.70
C ALA A 178 14.93 -4.07 -12.84
N VAL A 179 15.22 -4.80 -11.75
CA VAL A 179 14.19 -5.36 -10.87
C VAL A 179 14.30 -4.77 -9.48
N TRP A 180 13.15 -4.46 -8.90
CA TRP A 180 13.01 -3.80 -7.61
C TRP A 180 12.18 -4.64 -6.65
N VAL A 181 12.46 -4.51 -5.35
CA VAL A 181 11.70 -5.09 -4.25
C VAL A 181 11.23 -3.94 -3.36
N PHE A 182 9.94 -3.91 -3.06
CA PHE A 182 9.34 -2.88 -2.21
C PHE A 182 9.13 -3.45 -0.81
N TYR A 183 9.78 -2.89 0.20
CA TYR A 183 9.60 -3.31 1.59
C TYR A 183 8.60 -2.42 2.29
N ASP A 184 7.46 -2.98 2.69
CA ASP A 184 6.41 -2.27 3.42
C ASP A 184 6.87 -1.99 4.86
N LEU A 185 6.97 -0.73 5.24
CA LEU A 185 7.42 -0.35 6.57
C LEU A 185 6.50 -0.81 7.70
N ALA A 186 5.20 -1.01 7.43
CA ALA A 186 4.26 -1.47 8.45
C ALA A 186 4.50 -2.94 8.80
N THR A 187 5.00 -3.74 7.87
CA THR A 187 5.16 -5.20 8.04
C THR A 187 6.62 -5.64 8.02
N LEU A 188 7.54 -4.76 7.62
CA LEU A 188 8.96 -5.01 7.40
C LEU A 188 9.23 -6.19 6.45
N LYS A 189 8.29 -6.46 5.53
CA LYS A 189 8.38 -7.52 4.53
C LYS A 189 8.31 -6.94 3.13
N SER A 190 8.79 -7.72 2.17
CA SER A 190 8.62 -7.40 0.77
C SER A 190 7.13 -7.48 0.38
N PHE A 191 6.70 -6.52 -0.42
CA PHE A 191 5.32 -6.31 -0.81
C PHE A 191 4.99 -7.17 -2.03
N ILE A 192 4.04 -8.07 -1.82
CA ILE A 192 3.42 -8.90 -2.84
C ILE A 192 2.01 -8.35 -3.01
N PRO A 193 1.61 -7.95 -4.23
CA PRO A 193 0.27 -7.41 -4.43
C PRO A 193 -0.72 -8.54 -4.14
N ALA A 194 -1.84 -8.21 -3.48
CA ALA A 194 -2.96 -9.13 -3.42
C ALA A 194 -3.31 -9.47 -4.88
N SER A 195 -3.24 -10.75 -5.26
CA SER A 195 -3.44 -11.14 -6.65
C SER A 195 -4.74 -10.50 -7.14
N THR A 196 -4.65 -9.60 -8.12
CA THR A 196 -5.81 -9.04 -8.79
C THR A 196 -6.45 -10.16 -9.59
N ARG A 197 -7.14 -11.07 -8.91
CA ARG A 197 -8.10 -11.94 -9.57
C ARG A 197 -9.14 -10.99 -10.12
N SER A 198 -9.13 -10.89 -11.44
CA SER A 198 -10.14 -10.21 -12.24
C SER A 198 -11.49 -10.42 -11.56
N SER A 199 -12.07 -9.34 -11.06
CA SER A 199 -13.33 -9.33 -10.33
C SER A 199 -14.46 -9.65 -11.30
N SER A 200 -14.49 -10.88 -11.82
CA SER A 200 -15.70 -11.46 -12.36
C SER A 200 -16.63 -11.67 -11.18
N SER A 201 -17.67 -10.84 -11.12
CA SER A 201 -18.74 -10.85 -10.13
C SER A 201 -19.61 -12.10 -10.21
N THR A 202 -19.01 -13.27 -10.09
CA THR A 202 -19.73 -14.48 -9.74
C THR A 202 -19.71 -14.58 -8.22
N ASN A 203 -20.84 -14.97 -7.63
CA ASN A 203 -20.98 -15.34 -6.23
C ASN A 203 -20.12 -16.57 -5.89
N SER A 204 -18.80 -16.49 -6.11
CA SER A 204 -17.88 -17.56 -5.78
C SER A 204 -17.70 -17.52 -4.27
N SER A 205 -18.35 -18.46 -3.60
CA SER A 205 -17.99 -18.85 -2.23
C SER A 205 -16.46 -18.93 -2.13
N TYR A 206 -15.86 -18.06 -1.32
CA TYR A 206 -14.43 -18.05 -1.11
C TYR A 206 -14.00 -19.40 -0.50
N LYS A 207 -13.19 -20.15 -1.24
CA LYS A 207 -12.80 -21.53 -0.88
C LYS A 207 -11.60 -21.62 0.08
N GLY A 208 -10.96 -20.51 0.44
CA GLY A 208 -9.84 -20.56 1.41
C GLY A 208 -10.32 -20.96 2.80
N VAL A 209 -9.43 -21.56 3.59
CA VAL A 209 -9.70 -21.98 4.97
C VAL A 209 -8.92 -21.11 5.96
N LEU A 210 -9.41 -21.01 7.20
CA LEU A 210 -8.81 -20.16 8.25
C LEU A 210 -7.33 -20.49 8.44
N LYS A 211 -7.00 -21.77 8.57
CA LYS A 211 -5.64 -22.27 8.78
C LYS A 211 -4.65 -21.76 7.74
N ASP A 212 -5.01 -21.81 6.46
CA ASP A 212 -4.17 -21.30 5.37
C ASP A 212 -4.05 -19.77 5.44
N SER A 213 -5.15 -19.09 5.78
CA SER A 213 -5.18 -17.64 5.89
C SER A 213 -4.28 -17.12 7.01
N ILE A 214 -4.15 -17.84 8.13
CA ILE A 214 -3.29 -17.46 9.25
C ILE A 214 -1.90 -18.10 9.18
N SER A 215 -1.66 -19.09 8.31
CA SER A 215 -0.35 -19.76 8.18
C SER A 215 0.79 -18.82 7.77
N TYR A 216 0.47 -17.70 7.13
CA TYR A 216 1.43 -16.66 6.78
C TYR A 216 1.60 -15.68 7.95
N LYS A 217 2.81 -15.16 8.19
CA LYS A 217 3.01 -14.15 9.26
C LYS A 217 2.27 -12.83 9.04
N THR A 218 1.55 -12.68 7.94
CA THR A 218 0.53 -11.64 7.76
C THR A 218 -0.73 -12.38 7.33
N PRO A 219 -1.84 -12.32 8.09
CA PRO A 219 -3.03 -13.08 7.74
C PRO A 219 -3.54 -12.67 6.36
N GLY A 220 -3.91 -13.65 5.54
CA GLY A 220 -4.58 -13.42 4.27
C GLY A 220 -5.91 -12.71 4.51
N THR A 221 -5.98 -11.43 4.15
CA THR A 221 -7.15 -10.57 4.43
C THR A 221 -8.42 -11.05 3.74
N GLN A 222 -8.29 -11.76 2.61
CA GLN A 222 -9.42 -12.19 1.80
C GLN A 222 -10.35 -13.17 2.53
N TYR A 223 -9.80 -14.07 3.36
CA TYR A 223 -10.61 -14.98 4.17
C TYR A 223 -11.54 -14.19 5.09
N PHE A 224 -10.98 -13.25 5.85
CA PHE A 224 -11.73 -12.44 6.81
C PHE A 224 -12.72 -11.47 6.15
N GLN A 225 -12.48 -11.08 4.90
CA GLN A 225 -13.38 -10.25 4.11
C GLN A 225 -14.58 -11.01 3.51
N MET A 226 -14.48 -12.33 3.35
CA MET A 226 -15.43 -13.11 2.52
C MET A 226 -16.05 -14.33 3.20
N ALA A 227 -15.44 -14.87 4.25
CA ALA A 227 -16.01 -16.02 4.96
C ALA A 227 -17.32 -15.64 5.64
N ASP A 228 -18.32 -16.50 5.52
CA ASP A 228 -19.56 -16.39 6.28
C ASP A 228 -19.35 -16.78 7.76
N GLY A 229 -20.34 -16.43 8.58
CA GLY A 229 -20.26 -16.63 10.03
C GLY A 229 -20.21 -18.10 10.44
N GLU A 230 -20.90 -19.00 9.73
CA GLU A 230 -20.93 -20.43 10.05
C GLU A 230 -19.57 -21.09 9.75
N LYS A 231 -19.02 -20.81 8.58
CA LYS A 231 -17.70 -21.29 8.18
C LYS A 231 -16.61 -20.85 9.16
N PHE A 232 -16.58 -19.57 9.53
CA PHE A 232 -15.58 -19.10 10.50
C PHE A 232 -15.76 -19.75 11.87
N LYS A 233 -17.00 -19.89 12.38
CA LYS A 233 -17.26 -20.56 13.66
C LYS A 233 -16.78 -22.01 13.64
N ASN A 234 -17.01 -22.74 12.56
CA ASN A 234 -16.59 -24.13 12.42
C ASN A 234 -15.07 -24.27 12.34
N GLU A 235 -14.41 -23.45 11.52
CA GLU A 235 -12.95 -23.51 11.36
C GLU A 235 -12.20 -22.95 12.58
N ASN A 236 -12.77 -21.99 13.29
CA ASN A 236 -12.22 -21.44 14.53
C ASN A 236 -12.74 -22.13 15.80
N ALA A 237 -13.39 -23.29 15.70
CA ALA A 237 -14.02 -23.96 16.85
C ALA A 237 -13.04 -24.27 17.98
N ASN A 238 -11.77 -24.52 17.64
CA ASN A 238 -10.70 -24.81 18.59
C ASN A 238 -9.85 -23.56 18.96
N GLY A 239 -10.31 -22.36 18.62
CA GLY A 239 -9.58 -21.12 18.89
C GLY A 239 -8.28 -20.97 18.09
N GLU A 240 -8.25 -21.46 16.83
CA GLU A 240 -7.05 -21.41 15.99
C GLU A 240 -6.52 -19.98 15.79
N LEU A 241 -7.41 -19.01 15.60
CA LEU A 241 -7.05 -17.60 15.46
C LEU A 241 -6.42 -17.04 16.72
N GLN A 242 -6.98 -17.36 17.89
CA GLN A 242 -6.46 -16.95 19.19
C GLN A 242 -5.06 -17.55 19.41
N ALA A 243 -4.90 -18.86 19.16
CA ALA A 243 -3.62 -19.54 19.28
C ALA A 243 -2.55 -18.90 18.38
N TYR A 244 -2.91 -18.60 17.13
CA TYR A 244 -2.03 -17.89 16.19
C TYR A 244 -1.60 -16.51 16.70
N LEU A 245 -2.56 -15.69 17.16
CA LEU A 245 -2.26 -14.36 17.69
C LEU A 245 -1.40 -14.44 18.96
N ASN A 246 -1.64 -15.41 19.82
CA ASN A 246 -0.92 -15.56 21.09
C ASN A 246 0.56 -16.00 20.89
N ASP A 247 0.87 -16.70 19.80
CA ASP A 247 2.24 -17.14 19.49
C ASP A 247 3.14 -15.99 18.97
N MET A 248 2.54 -14.90 18.48
CA MET A 248 3.28 -13.78 17.89
C MET A 248 4.07 -12.94 18.92
N LYS A 249 5.19 -12.36 18.48
CA LYS A 249 5.88 -11.32 19.27
C LYS A 249 5.00 -10.07 19.40
N THR A 250 5.15 -9.28 20.47
CA THR A 250 4.28 -8.14 20.80
C THR A 250 4.00 -7.21 19.61
N SER A 251 5.04 -6.67 18.96
CA SER A 251 4.86 -5.77 17.82
C SER A 251 4.17 -6.43 16.61
N ASP A 252 4.52 -7.68 16.33
CA ASP A 252 3.95 -8.47 15.23
C ASP A 252 2.48 -8.81 15.51
N GLN A 253 2.16 -9.10 16.77
CA GLN A 253 0.81 -9.37 17.24
C GLN A 253 -0.10 -8.15 17.03
N TRP A 254 0.33 -6.95 17.44
CA TRP A 254 -0.45 -5.74 17.26
C TRP A 254 -0.68 -5.42 15.78
N ALA A 255 0.35 -5.61 14.95
CA ALA A 255 0.23 -5.45 13.50
C ALA A 255 -0.76 -6.46 12.88
N ALA A 256 -0.71 -7.72 13.31
CA ALA A 256 -1.65 -8.76 12.87
C ALA A 256 -3.08 -8.44 13.29
N ILE A 257 -3.30 -8.04 14.55
CA ILE A 257 -4.61 -7.62 15.07
C ILE A 257 -5.17 -6.47 14.24
N LEU A 258 -4.40 -5.41 14.00
CA LEU A 258 -4.84 -4.27 13.21
C LEU A 258 -5.23 -4.67 11.78
N ASN A 259 -4.43 -5.52 11.15
CA ASN A 259 -4.71 -6.00 9.80
C ASN A 259 -5.98 -6.84 9.73
N LEU A 260 -6.20 -7.72 10.73
CA LEU A 260 -7.44 -8.50 10.85
C LEU A 260 -8.63 -7.60 11.06
N VAL A 261 -8.55 -6.63 12.00
CA VAL A 261 -9.63 -5.70 12.28
C VAL A 261 -10.04 -4.93 11.02
N LYS A 262 -9.05 -4.44 10.24
CA LYS A 262 -9.31 -3.77 8.96
C LYS A 262 -9.93 -4.71 7.92
N ALA A 263 -9.48 -5.96 7.84
CA ALA A 263 -10.01 -6.92 6.88
C ALA A 263 -11.47 -7.33 7.21
N VAL A 264 -11.76 -7.60 8.49
CA VAL A 264 -13.10 -7.99 8.96
C VAL A 264 -14.11 -6.87 8.72
N LYS A 265 -13.71 -5.60 8.82
CA LYS A 265 -14.56 -4.43 8.55
C LYS A 265 -15.25 -4.51 7.18
N ASP A 266 -14.55 -5.01 6.17
CA ASP A 266 -15.07 -5.07 4.80
C ASP A 266 -15.98 -6.29 4.54
N ASN A 267 -16.13 -7.18 5.52
CA ASN A 267 -17.00 -8.36 5.41
C ASN A 267 -18.47 -7.96 5.49
N LYS A 268 -19.26 -8.36 4.48
CA LYS A 268 -20.67 -8.01 4.36
C LYS A 268 -21.57 -8.80 5.31
N ASP A 269 -21.13 -9.98 5.76
CA ASP A 269 -21.87 -10.82 6.71
C ASP A 269 -21.66 -10.29 8.14
N VAL A 270 -22.74 -9.83 8.76
CA VAL A 270 -22.74 -9.29 10.14
C VAL A 270 -22.37 -10.35 11.17
N GLU A 271 -22.84 -11.59 11.00
CA GLU A 271 -22.54 -12.69 11.91
C GLU A 271 -21.08 -13.13 11.79
N ALA A 272 -20.52 -13.10 10.58
CA ALA A 272 -19.09 -13.28 10.36
C ALA A 272 -18.28 -12.22 11.10
N ARG A 273 -18.61 -10.92 10.92
CA ARG A 273 -17.92 -9.83 11.62
C ARG A 273 -17.95 -9.99 13.13
N ARG A 274 -19.14 -10.24 13.71
CA ARG A 274 -19.30 -10.48 15.16
C ARG A 274 -18.40 -11.61 15.65
N SER A 275 -18.40 -12.74 14.95
CA SER A 275 -17.66 -13.93 15.35
C SER A 275 -16.14 -13.71 15.25
N MET A 276 -15.68 -13.08 14.16
CA MET A 276 -14.27 -12.78 13.95
C MET A 276 -13.74 -11.76 14.96
N TYR A 277 -14.48 -10.65 15.19
CA TYR A 277 -14.07 -9.67 16.20
C TYR A 277 -14.11 -10.26 17.61
N LYS A 278 -15.09 -11.11 17.92
CA LYS A 278 -15.12 -11.83 19.20
C LYS A 278 -13.84 -12.65 19.39
N ALA A 279 -13.46 -13.47 18.41
CA ALA A 279 -12.25 -14.28 18.47
C ALA A 279 -10.98 -13.42 18.62
N ILE A 280 -10.87 -12.30 17.89
CA ILE A 280 -9.76 -11.35 18.04
C ILE A 280 -9.73 -10.77 19.47
N SER A 281 -10.89 -10.38 20.01
CA SER A 281 -10.99 -9.81 21.35
C SER A 281 -10.70 -10.81 22.47
N GLU A 282 -10.78 -12.12 22.19
CA GLU A 282 -10.46 -13.19 23.15
C GLU A 282 -8.96 -13.53 23.18
N ALA A 283 -8.17 -13.06 22.22
CA ALA A 283 -6.72 -13.27 22.23
C ALA A 283 -6.05 -12.60 23.46
N GLU A 284 -4.95 -13.20 23.92
CA GLU A 284 -4.10 -12.66 24.97
C GLU A 284 -3.11 -11.66 24.36
N VAL A 285 -3.46 -10.38 24.44
CA VAL A 285 -2.64 -9.30 23.90
C VAL A 285 -1.46 -9.04 24.82
N LYS A 286 -0.25 -9.17 24.27
CA LYS A 286 1.00 -8.92 24.98
C LYS A 286 1.18 -7.42 25.20
N ALA A 287 1.57 -7.06 26.42
CA ALA A 287 1.92 -5.68 26.75
C ALA A 287 3.23 -5.26 26.06
N GLY A 288 3.35 -3.97 25.78
CA GLY A 288 4.59 -3.36 25.32
C GLY A 288 5.69 -3.53 26.38
N SER A 289 6.82 -4.08 25.97
CA SER A 289 7.97 -4.38 26.84
C SER A 289 9.02 -3.27 26.86
N ASN A 290 9.01 -2.38 25.85
CA ASN A 290 10.03 -1.35 25.66
C ASN A 290 9.44 -0.03 25.16
N PHE A 291 10.27 1.01 25.15
CA PHE A 291 9.87 2.37 24.74
C PHE A 291 9.32 2.43 23.31
N ALA A 292 9.94 1.74 22.35
CA ALA A 292 9.51 1.78 20.95
C ALA A 292 8.12 1.13 20.77
N GLU A 293 7.89 0.00 21.44
CA GLU A 293 6.57 -0.64 21.48
C GLU A 293 5.54 0.29 22.13
N ASN A 294 5.84 0.89 23.28
CA ASN A 294 4.93 1.83 23.95
C ASN A 294 4.61 3.07 23.11
N LEU A 295 5.55 3.53 22.27
CA LEU A 295 5.30 4.62 21.32
C LEU A 295 4.38 4.19 20.17
N LEU A 296 4.55 2.98 19.65
CA LEU A 296 3.73 2.44 18.55
C LEU A 296 2.31 2.08 19.01
N LYS A 297 2.16 1.61 20.24
CA LYS A 297 0.90 1.24 20.90
C LYS A 297 -0.21 2.27 20.68
N GLY A 298 0.08 3.56 20.92
CA GLY A 298 -0.89 4.64 20.74
C GLY A 298 -1.45 4.73 19.31
N LYS A 299 -0.58 4.56 18.30
CA LYS A 299 -1.00 4.57 16.88
C LYS A 299 -1.85 3.36 16.53
N PHE A 300 -1.57 2.18 17.08
CA PHE A 300 -2.39 0.99 16.85
C PHE A 300 -3.78 1.16 17.47
N VAL A 301 -3.85 1.63 18.72
CA VAL A 301 -5.11 1.89 19.43
C VAL A 301 -5.96 2.91 18.66
N GLU A 302 -5.37 4.01 18.20
CA GLU A 302 -6.05 5.03 17.39
C GLU A 302 -6.69 4.41 16.13
N GLN A 303 -5.92 3.64 15.35
CA GLN A 303 -6.42 3.05 14.12
C GLN A 303 -7.47 1.95 14.34
N ILE A 304 -7.41 1.21 15.44
CA ILE A 304 -8.45 0.23 15.80
C ILE A 304 -9.73 0.97 16.21
N ASN A 305 -9.60 2.05 16.98
CA ASN A 305 -10.73 2.90 17.36
C ASN A 305 -11.39 3.57 16.15
N ASP A 306 -10.64 3.92 15.11
CA ASP A 306 -11.21 4.40 13.84
C ASP A 306 -12.14 3.36 13.20
N VAL A 307 -11.73 2.09 13.20
CA VAL A 307 -12.57 1.00 12.72
C VAL A 307 -13.82 0.85 13.60
N ALA A 308 -13.68 0.87 14.93
CA ALA A 308 -14.80 0.82 15.87
C ALA A 308 -15.82 1.96 15.68
N ARG A 309 -15.35 3.18 15.40
CA ARG A 309 -16.22 4.32 15.11
C ARG A 309 -17.04 4.13 13.83
N SER A 310 -16.50 3.40 12.85
CA SER A 310 -17.17 3.12 11.58
C SER A 310 -18.05 1.86 11.57
N GLU A 311 -17.94 0.97 12.56
CA GLU A 311 -18.77 -0.22 12.67
C GLU A 311 -20.18 0.15 13.16
N LYS A 312 -21.20 -0.35 12.43
CA LYS A 312 -22.61 -0.05 12.69
C LYS A 312 -23.24 -1.05 13.66
N ASP A 313 -22.75 -2.29 13.68
CA ASP A 313 -23.24 -3.31 14.60
C ASP A 313 -22.66 -3.09 16.00
N SER A 314 -23.52 -2.88 16.99
CA SER A 314 -23.11 -2.56 18.37
C SER A 314 -22.30 -3.68 19.03
N THR A 315 -22.62 -4.93 18.72
CA THR A 315 -21.93 -6.11 19.29
C THR A 315 -20.51 -6.22 18.73
N ALA A 316 -20.37 -6.19 17.40
CA ALA A 316 -19.07 -6.15 16.72
C ALA A 316 -18.22 -4.97 17.23
N LYS A 317 -18.81 -3.78 17.34
CA LYS A 317 -18.15 -2.58 17.88
C LYS A 317 -17.61 -2.81 19.30
N GLY A 318 -18.39 -3.44 20.18
CA GLY A 318 -17.96 -3.78 21.54
C GLY A 318 -16.68 -4.62 21.55
N TYR A 319 -16.60 -5.65 20.72
CA TYR A 319 -15.39 -6.49 20.61
C TYR A 319 -14.17 -5.74 20.08
N ILE A 320 -14.36 -4.82 19.12
CA ILE A 320 -13.26 -3.97 18.62
C ILE A 320 -12.72 -3.06 19.73
N THR A 321 -13.62 -2.46 20.53
CA THR A 321 -13.23 -1.61 21.67
C THR A 321 -12.44 -2.41 22.71
N VAL A 322 -12.91 -3.60 23.09
CA VAL A 322 -12.18 -4.49 24.03
C VAL A 322 -10.79 -4.82 23.50
N THR A 323 -10.66 -5.04 22.19
CA THR A 323 -9.35 -5.29 21.55
C THR A 323 -8.43 -4.07 21.66
N ALA A 324 -8.94 -2.87 21.44
CA ALA A 324 -8.17 -1.63 21.60
C ALA A 324 -7.73 -1.41 23.06
N GLU A 325 -8.62 -1.66 24.03
CA GLU A 325 -8.33 -1.55 25.47
C GLU A 325 -7.23 -2.51 25.91
N LYS A 326 -7.21 -3.74 25.38
CA LYS A 326 -6.16 -4.73 25.67
C LYS A 326 -4.78 -4.35 25.11
N ILE A 327 -4.73 -3.57 24.03
CA ILE A 327 -3.47 -3.01 23.52
C ILE A 327 -3.05 -1.81 24.36
N ASN A 328 -4.02 -1.01 24.85
CA ASN A 328 -3.81 0.17 25.69
C ASN A 328 -3.23 -0.14 27.08
#